data_AF-A0A832ARX8-F1
#
_entry.id   AF-A0A832ARX8-F1
#
_cell.length_a   1.000
_cell.length_b   1.000
_cell.length_c   1.000
_cell.angle_alpha   90.00
_cell.angle_beta   90.00
_cell.angle_gamma   90.00
#
_symmetry.space_group_name_H-M   'P 1'
#
loop_
_entity.id
_entity.type
_entity.pdbx_description
1 polymer ?
#
loop_
_entity_poly.entity_id
_entity_poly.type
_entity_poly.pdbx_seq_one_letter_code
_entity_poly.pdbx_strand_id
1 'polypeptide(L)' 'MNYSQESEETCGWIMRCTICGTTWILEVSFDIRDTKRLYHFCRKCRSNTFHEVLERKEKRSKSETK' A
#
# COMPACT_ATOMS: atom_id res chain seq x y z
N MET A 1 12.57 9.35 27.43
CA MET A 1 11.24 9.09 26.84
C MET A 1 11.48 8.23 25.62
N ASN A 2 11.31 6.93 25.77
CA ASN A 2 11.55 5.97 24.70
C ASN A 2 10.26 5.90 23.89
N TYR A 3 10.25 6.58 22.74
CA TYR A 3 9.16 6.45 21.78
C TYR A 3 9.30 5.05 21.18
N SER A 4 8.65 4.09 21.81
CA SER A 4 8.49 2.74 21.30
C SER A 4 8.08 2.85 19.84
N GLN A 5 8.90 2.31 18.93
CA GLN A 5 8.59 2.21 17.52
C GLN A 5 7.44 1.21 17.38
N GLU A 6 6.22 1.66 17.66
CA GLU A 6 5.01 0.98 17.25
C GLU A 6 5.03 0.99 15.72
N SER A 7 5.35 -0.15 15.14
CA SER A 7 5.14 -0.41 13.73
C SER A 7 3.65 -0.28 13.47
N GLU A 8 3.18 0.92 13.16
CA GLU A 8 1.84 1.15 12.65
C GLU A 8 1.69 0.30 11.39
N GLU A 9 1.02 -0.84 11.52
CA GLU A 9 0.63 -1.63 10.38
C GLU A 9 -0.41 -0.81 9.61
N THR A 10 0.07 -0.04 8.64
CA THR A 10 -0.79 0.79 7.78
C THR A 10 -1.69 -0.12 6.95
N CYS A 11 -3.00 0.14 7.03
CA CYS A 11 -4.03 -0.54 6.26
C CYS A 11 -4.20 0.22 4.95
N GLY A 12 -4.28 -0.48 3.83
CA GLY A 12 -4.42 0.18 2.54
C GLY A 12 -4.08 -0.74 1.37
N TRP A 13 -3.96 -0.16 0.19
CA TRP A 13 -3.65 -0.88 -1.03
C TRP A 13 -2.15 -0.89 -1.29
N ILE A 14 -1.57 -2.07 -1.45
CA ILE A 14 -0.18 -2.20 -1.86
C ILE A 14 -0.09 -1.87 -3.34
N MET A 15 0.67 -0.82 -3.63
CA MET A 15 0.91 -0.31 -4.98
C MET A 15 2.35 -0.61 -5.39
N ARG A 16 2.58 -0.95 -6.65
CA ARG A 16 3.93 -1.19 -7.21
C ARG A 16 4.18 -0.30 -8.42
N CYS A 17 5.27 0.46 -8.41
CA CYS A 17 5.70 1.24 -9.58
C CYS A 17 6.04 0.30 -10.76
N THR A 18 5.48 0.56 -11.94
CA THR A 18 5.73 -0.26 -13.14
C THR A 18 7.13 -0.06 -13.72
N ILE A 19 7.87 0.96 -13.29
CA ILE A 19 9.20 1.29 -13.81
C ILE A 19 10.32 0.72 -12.93
N CYS A 20 10.31 1.03 -11.62
CA CYS A 20 11.39 0.63 -10.71
C CYS A 20 11.00 -0.47 -9.71
N GLY A 21 9.74 -0.92 -9.72
CA GLY A 21 9.25 -1.98 -8.82
C GLY A 21 9.09 -1.58 -7.35
N THR A 22 9.33 -0.32 -6.98
CA THR A 22 9.14 0.14 -5.59
C THR A 22 7.70 0.02 -5.16
N THR A 23 7.48 -0.52 -3.97
CA THR A 23 6.16 -0.68 -3.36
C THR A 23 5.86 0.39 -2.32
N TRP A 24 4.59 0.74 -2.17
CA TRP A 24 4.08 1.65 -1.14
C TRP A 24 2.62 1.35 -0.83
N ILE A 25 2.09 1.90 0.27
CA ILE A 25 0.70 1.68 0.71
C ILE A 25 -0.11 2.94 0.42
N LEU A 26 -1.18 2.78 -0.36
CA LEU A 26 -2.19 3.80 -0.58
C LEU A 26 -3.29 3.65 0.47
N GLU A 27 -3.30 4.58 1.43
CA GLU A 27 -4.24 4.61 2.57
C GLU A 27 -5.57 5.25 2.14
N VAL A 28 -6.40 4.46 1.47
CA VAL A 28 -7.76 4.87 1.08
C VAL A 28 -8.78 3.82 1.47
N SER A 29 -9.99 4.26 1.79
CA SER A 29 -11.09 3.39 2.22
C SER A 29 -11.87 2.76 1.07
N PHE A 30 -11.79 3.33 -0.14
CA PHE A 30 -12.49 2.82 -1.32
C PHE A 30 -11.78 1.60 -1.93
N ASP A 31 -12.57 0.75 -2.57
CA ASP A 31 -12.08 -0.43 -3.27
C ASP A 31 -11.53 -0.05 -4.64
N ILE A 32 -10.29 -0.45 -4.92
CA ILE A 32 -9.62 -0.21 -6.19
C ILE A 32 -9.14 -1.49 -6.88
N ARG A 33 -9.68 -2.66 -6.51
CA ARG A 33 -9.30 -3.95 -7.13
C ARG A 33 -9.43 -3.93 -8.66
N ASP A 34 -10.47 -3.29 -9.17
CA ASP A 34 -10.72 -3.18 -10.61
C ASP A 34 -9.92 -2.04 -11.28
N THR A 35 -9.25 -1.20 -10.49
CA THR A 35 -8.37 -0.15 -11.01
C THR A 35 -7.06 -0.79 -11.45
N LYS A 36 -6.94 -1.06 -12.75
CA LYS A 36 -5.75 -1.70 -13.33
C LYS A 36 -4.46 -0.95 -12.99
N ARG A 37 -4.47 0.39 -13.07
CA ARG A 37 -3.28 1.24 -12.86
C ARG A 37 -3.65 2.61 -12.28
N LEU A 38 -2.83 3.08 -11.33
CA LEU A 38 -2.90 4.41 -10.75
C LEU A 38 -1.73 5.27 -11.24
N TYR A 39 -1.99 6.51 -11.63
CA TYR A 39 -0.93 7.46 -11.98
C TYR A 39 -0.47 8.22 -10.73
N HIS A 40 0.76 7.99 -10.29
CA HIS A 40 1.29 8.57 -9.04
C HIS A 40 2.79 8.89 -9.14
N PHE A 41 3.26 9.80 -8.29
CA PHE A 41 4.67 10.16 -8.22
C PHE A 41 5.50 9.07 -7.54
N CYS A 42 6.50 8.52 -8.24
CA CYS A 42 7.40 7.54 -7.66
C CYS A 42 8.65 8.23 -7.08
N ARG A 43 8.86 8.11 -5.77
CA ARG A 43 10.02 8.70 -5.08
C ARG A 43 11.37 8.17 -5.56
N LYS A 44 11.44 6.92 -6.08
CA LYS A 44 12.67 6.33 -6.62
C LYS A 44 12.95 6.76 -8.07
N CYS A 45 11.93 6.83 -8.92
CA CYS A 45 12.08 7.33 -10.30
C CYS A 45 12.20 8.87 -10.37
N ARG A 46 11.71 9.57 -9.34
CA ARG A 46 11.57 11.03 -9.29
C ARG A 46 10.70 11.59 -10.42
N SER A 47 9.70 10.82 -10.82
CA SER A 47 8.74 11.18 -11.87
C SER A 47 7.38 10.53 -11.62
N ASN A 48 6.35 11.06 -12.27
CA ASN A 48 5.03 10.44 -12.30
C ASN A 48 5.07 9.19 -13.18
N THR A 49 4.58 8.08 -12.64
CA THR A 49 4.61 6.77 -13.29
C THR A 49 3.32 6.02 -12.98
N PHE A 50 3.00 5.03 -13.79
CA PHE A 50 1.92 4.11 -13.48
C PHE A 50 2.32 3.15 -12.35
N HIS A 51 1.37 2.87 -11.48
CA HIS A 51 1.50 1.93 -10.40
C HIS A 51 0.40 0.88 -10.51
N GLU A 52 0.77 -0.38 -10.32
CA GLU A 52 -0.15 -1.52 -10.32
C GLU A 52 -0.66 -1.77 -8.90
N VAL A 53 -1.96 -2.03 -8.78
CA VAL A 53 -2.57 -2.48 -7.53
C VAL A 53 -2.21 -3.95 -7.35
N LEU A 54 -1.58 -4.31 -6.23
CA LEU A 54 -1.21 -5.70 -5.93
C LEU A 54 -2.25 -6.37 -5.04
N GLU A 55 -2.41 -5.89 -3.81
CA GLU A 55 -3.30 -6.49 -2.81
C GLU A 55 -3.72 -5.45 -1.78
N ARG A 56 -4.74 -5.79 -0.98
CA ARG A 56 -5.14 -5.00 0.18
C ARG A 56 -4.41 -5.52 1.41
N LYS A 57 -3.69 -4.64 2.10
CA LYS A 57 -3.14 -4.92 3.42
C LYS A 57 -4.21 -4.62 4.47
N GLU A 58 -4.78 -5.67 5.04
CA GLU A 58 -5.75 -5.58 6.14
C GLU A 58 -5.06 -5.88 7.47
N LYS A 59 -5.50 -5.23 8.56
CA LYS A 59 -5.09 -5.62 9.91
C LYS A 59 -5.71 -6.97 10.20
N ARG A 60 -4.88 -7.99 10.45
CA ARG A 60 -5.38 -9.33 10.78
C ARG A 60 -6.04 -9.30 12.15
N SER A 61 -7.35 -9.08 12.21
CA SER A 61 -8.15 -9.41 13.39
C SER A 61 -8.00 -10.91 13.60
N LYS A 62 -7.41 -11.34 14.73
CA LYS A 62 -7.44 -12.74 15.12
C LYS A 62 -8.91 -13.14 15.32
N SER A 63 -9.54 -13.73 14.30
CA SER A 63 -10.85 -14.34 14.43
C SER A 63 -10.69 -15.66 15.18
N GLU A 64 -11.41 -15.76 16.30
CA GLU A 64 -11.58 -16.90 17.18
C GLU A 64 -11.82 -18.20 16.39
N THR A 65 -11.18 -19.30 16.79
CA THR A 65 -11.59 -20.64 16.37
C THR A 65 -12.05 -21.40 17.59
N LYS A 66 -13.39 -21.47 17.68
CA LYS A 66 -14.28 -22.52 18.18
C LYS A 66 -13.71 -23.61 19.09
#